data_AF-A0A2K8T395-F1
#
_entry.id   AF-A0A2K8T395-F1
#
_cell.length_a   1.000
_cell.length_b   1.000
_cell.length_c   1.000
_cell.angle_alpha   90.00
_cell.angle_beta   90.00
_cell.angle_gamma   90.00
#
_symmetry.space_group_name_H-M   'P 1'
#
loop_
_entity.id
_entity.type
_entity.pdbx_description
1 polymer ?
#
loop_
_entity_poly.entity_id
_entity_poly.type
_entity_poly.pdbx_seq_one_letter_code
_entity_poly.pdbx_strand_id
1 'polypeptide(L)'
;MQRGKRGDPNYRQITAMVPRDLALKFKARCAEKDEDMSGVVEEIIMRWLQDLDEDSSRKTDVTATVFLRLLAQGKRPSDTEVVEAARASDVQMKELLMLRDRLFPNSREE
;
A
#
# COMPACT_ATOMS: atom_id res chain seq x y z
N MET A 1 32.88 -24.56 -4.95
CA MET A 1 31.59 -24.72 -4.22
C MET A 1 31.20 -23.37 -3.65
N GLN A 2 30.21 -22.70 -4.24
CA GLN A 2 29.78 -21.37 -3.83
C GLN A 2 28.94 -21.51 -2.54
N ARG A 3 29.48 -21.03 -1.41
CA ARG A 3 28.80 -21.09 -0.11
C ARG A 3 27.72 -19.99 -0.05
N GLY A 4 26.53 -20.32 -0.55
CA GLY A 4 25.31 -19.52 -0.37
C GLY A 4 25.19 -18.28 -1.26
N LYS A 5 24.15 -17.47 -1.02
CA LYS A 5 23.75 -16.27 -1.79
C LYS A 5 24.76 -15.10 -1.72
N ARG A 6 25.97 -15.30 -1.16
CA ARG A 6 27.01 -14.27 -1.07
C ARG A 6 27.77 -14.18 -2.39
N GLY A 7 27.63 -13.04 -3.08
CA GLY A 7 28.32 -12.74 -4.34
C GLY A 7 27.49 -13.00 -5.59
N ASP A 8 26.20 -13.31 -5.45
CA ASP A 8 25.25 -13.34 -6.56
C ASP A 8 24.77 -11.90 -6.85
N PRO A 9 24.86 -11.41 -8.10
CA PRO A 9 24.43 -10.06 -8.47
C PRO A 9 22.93 -9.81 -8.27
N ASN A 10 22.12 -10.86 -8.13
CA ASN A 10 20.67 -10.74 -7.89
C ASN A 10 20.31 -10.54 -6.41
N TYR A 11 21.25 -10.69 -5.48
CA TYR A 11 20.99 -10.57 -4.04
C TYR A 11 21.75 -9.41 -3.42
N ARG A 12 21.04 -8.62 -2.60
CA ARG A 12 21.61 -7.52 -1.81
C ARG A 12 21.49 -7.81 -0.32
N GLN A 13 22.58 -7.61 0.43
CA GLN A 13 22.58 -7.82 1.86
C GLN A 13 21.77 -6.73 2.59
N ILE A 14 20.76 -7.15 3.35
CA ILE A 14 19.99 -6.29 4.27
C ILE A 14 20.47 -6.56 5.70
N THR A 15 20.71 -5.51 6.49
CA THR A 15 21.14 -5.63 7.89
C THR A 15 20.14 -4.92 8.78
N ALA A 16 19.63 -5.61 9.81
CA ALA A 16 18.66 -5.07 10.75
C ALA A 16 18.95 -5.54 12.18
N MET A 17 18.54 -4.73 13.16
CA MET A 17 18.63 -5.06 14.58
C MET A 17 17.29 -5.63 15.05
N VAL A 18 17.33 -6.78 15.72
CA VAL A 18 16.16 -7.41 16.33
C VAL A 18 16.46 -7.80 17.78
N PRO A 19 15.45 -7.89 18.66
CA PRO A 19 15.66 -8.37 20.03
C PRO A 19 16.31 -9.75 20.07
N ARG A 20 17.21 -9.97 21.03
CA ARG A 20 18.00 -11.23 21.14
C ARG A 20 17.10 -12.46 21.22
N ASP A 21 16.04 -12.39 22.01
CA ASP A 21 15.10 -13.51 22.20
C ASP A 21 14.36 -13.84 20.92
N LEU A 22 14.02 -12.82 20.12
CA LEU A 22 13.36 -12.98 18.84
C LEU A 22 14.31 -13.61 17.81
N ALA A 23 15.56 -13.17 17.76
CA ALA A 23 16.59 -13.80 16.92
C ALA A 23 16.80 -15.27 17.28
N LEU A 24 16.83 -15.60 18.57
CA LEU A 24 17.01 -16.98 19.02
C LEU A 24 15.83 -17.88 18.60
N LYS A 25 14.60 -17.42 18.85
CA LYS A 25 13.39 -18.13 18.44
C LYS A 25 13.31 -18.32 16.93
N PHE A 26 13.64 -17.28 16.17
CA PHE A 26 13.66 -17.32 14.71
C PHE A 26 14.65 -18.37 14.19
N LYS A 27 15.90 -18.35 14.69
CA LYS A 27 16.93 -19.33 14.30
C LYS A 27 16.53 -20.75 14.67
N ALA A 28 15.98 -20.97 15.85
CA ALA A 28 15.52 -22.28 16.29
C ALA A 28 14.41 -22.81 15.38
N ARG A 29 13.45 -21.97 14.98
CA ARG A 29 12.39 -22.35 14.04
C ARG A 29 12.88 -22.64 12.63
N CYS A 30 13.83 -21.86 12.11
CA CYS A 30 14.43 -22.13 10.81
C CYS A 30 15.18 -23.48 10.83
N ALA A 31 15.92 -23.75 11.91
CA ALA A 31 16.62 -25.04 12.08
C ALA A 31 15.66 -26.23 12.23
N GLU A 32 14.53 -26.05 12.92
CA GLU A 32 13.50 -27.09 13.06
C GLU A 32 12.84 -27.45 11.71
N LYS A 33 12.69 -26.48 10.82
CA LYS A 33 12.05 -26.65 9.51
C LYS A 33 13.02 -26.92 8.35
N ASP A 34 14.32 -26.96 8.61
CA ASP A 34 15.38 -27.03 7.59
C ASP A 34 15.27 -25.92 6.52
N GLU A 35 14.86 -24.72 6.95
CA GLU A 35 14.68 -23.55 6.08
C GLU A 35 15.88 -22.60 6.14
N ASP A 36 16.28 -22.04 4.99
CA ASP A 36 17.32 -21.01 4.95
C ASP A 36 16.78 -19.69 5.51
N MET A 37 17.53 -19.08 6.42
CA MET A 37 17.15 -17.82 7.06
C MET A 37 16.91 -16.70 6.04
N SER A 38 17.67 -16.67 4.94
CA SER A 38 17.48 -15.66 3.89
C SER A 38 16.18 -15.86 3.14
N GLY A 39 15.77 -17.12 2.90
CA GLY A 39 14.49 -17.44 2.26
C GLY A 39 13.28 -17.05 3.12
N VAL A 40 13.35 -17.33 4.44
CA VAL A 40 12.28 -16.94 5.36
C VAL A 40 12.16 -15.42 5.46
N VAL A 41 13.28 -14.70 5.52
CA VAL A 41 13.27 -13.23 5.53
C VAL A 41 12.72 -12.68 4.21
N GLU A 42 13.08 -13.27 3.08
CA GLU A 42 12.57 -12.91 1.76
C GLU A 42 11.04 -13.05 1.68
N GLU A 43 10.49 -14.18 2.13
CA GLU A 43 9.04 -14.42 2.16
C GLU A 43 8.30 -13.44 3.08
N ILE A 44 8.86 -13.16 4.27
CA ILE A 44 8.28 -12.17 5.20
C ILE A 44 8.27 -10.77 4.57
N ILE A 45 9.36 -10.37 3.91
CA ILE A 45 9.45 -9.06 3.24
C ILE A 45 8.45 -8.99 2.09
N MET A 46 8.34 -10.04 1.25
CA MET A 46 7.38 -10.09 0.15
C MET A 46 5.95 -9.96 0.65
N ARG A 47 5.57 -10.72 1.69
CA ARG A 47 4.24 -10.63 2.29
C ARG A 47 3.97 -9.24 2.86
N TRP A 48 4.94 -8.67 3.58
CA TRP A 48 4.79 -7.33 4.15
C TRP A 48 4.60 -6.26 3.07
N LEU A 49 5.31 -6.35 1.94
CA LEU A 49 5.12 -5.44 0.81
C LEU A 49 3.75 -5.64 0.14
N GLN A 50 3.33 -6.90 -0.05
CA GLN A 50 2.01 -7.19 -0.61
C GLN A 50 0.88 -6.67 0.27
N ASP A 51 0.98 -6.83 1.59
CA ASP A 51 0.01 -6.30 2.54
C ASP A 51 -0.07 -4.76 2.48
N LEU A 52 1.06 -4.08 2.29
CA LEU A 52 1.08 -2.62 2.11
C LEU A 52 0.41 -2.17 0.80
N ASP A 53 0.60 -2.93 -0.28
CA ASP A 53 -0.05 -2.65 -1.56
C ASP A 53 -1.55 -2.90 -1.47
N GLU A 54 -1.98 -3.97 -0.79
CA GLU A 54 -3.39 -4.27 -0.53
C GLU A 54 -4.04 -3.23 0.39
N ASP A 55 -3.35 -2.77 1.44
CA ASP A 55 -3.86 -1.72 2.33
C ASP A 55 -3.92 -0.36 1.63
N SER A 56 -2.98 -0.07 0.72
CA SER A 56 -3.03 1.11 -0.14
C SER A 56 -4.23 1.03 -1.09
N SER A 57 -4.46 -0.15 -1.70
CA SER A 57 -5.60 -0.41 -2.58
C SER A 57 -6.96 -0.33 -1.85
N ARG A 58 -7.06 -0.91 -0.65
CA ARG A 58 -8.26 -0.81 0.20
C ARG A 58 -8.53 0.63 0.65
N LYS A 59 -7.48 1.39 0.96
CA LYS A 59 -7.62 2.81 1.35
C LYS A 59 -8.10 3.67 0.18
N THR A 60 -7.66 3.38 -1.04
CA THR A 60 -8.20 4.01 -2.25
C THR A 60 -9.67 3.65 -2.50
N ASP A 61 -10.08 2.39 -2.33
CA ASP A 61 -11.49 1.97 -2.51
C ASP A 61 -12.44 2.64 -1.53
N VAL A 62 -12.05 2.75 -0.26
CA VAL A 62 -12.82 3.48 0.75
C VAL A 62 -12.99 4.95 0.35
N THR A 63 -11.99 5.55 -0.30
CA THR A 63 -12.06 6.95 -0.73
C THR A 63 -13.03 7.15 -1.91
N ALA A 64 -13.05 6.23 -2.89
CA ALA A 64 -14.04 6.26 -3.97
C ALA A 64 -15.49 6.11 -3.45
N THR A 65 -15.71 5.24 -2.46
CA THR A 65 -17.05 5.09 -1.84
C THR A 65 -17.46 6.31 -1.02
N VAL A 66 -16.52 6.98 -0.35
CA VAL A 66 -16.78 8.27 0.32
C VAL A 66 -17.16 9.33 -0.70
N PHE A 67 -16.48 9.40 -1.85
CA PHE A 67 -16.84 10.31 -2.94
C PHE A 67 -18.26 10.06 -3.45
N LEU A 68 -18.64 8.81 -3.72
CA LEU A 68 -20.01 8.46 -4.13
C LEU A 68 -21.05 8.81 -3.06
N ARG A 69 -20.72 8.66 -1.77
CA ARG A 69 -21.59 9.07 -0.66
C ARG A 69 -21.77 10.59 -0.63
N LEU A 70 -20.71 11.37 -0.86
CA LEU A 70 -20.78 12.83 -0.93
C LEU A 70 -21.65 13.30 -2.12
N LEU A 71 -21.53 12.64 -3.28
CA LEU A 71 -22.42 12.85 -4.42
C LEU A 71 -23.89 12.65 -4.03
N ALA A 72 -24.20 11.53 -3.36
CA ALA A 72 -25.57 11.23 -2.92
C ALA A 72 -26.12 12.24 -1.89
N GLN A 73 -25.25 12.86 -1.09
CA GLN A 73 -25.61 13.83 -0.06
C GLN A 73 -25.68 15.28 -0.56
N GLY A 74 -25.33 15.54 -1.83
CA GLY A 74 -25.29 16.91 -2.32
C GLY A 74 -24.17 17.76 -1.71
N LYS A 75 -23.19 17.14 -1.04
CA LYS A 75 -22.07 17.84 -0.41
C LYS A 75 -20.89 17.92 -1.37
N ARG A 76 -20.34 19.13 -1.54
CA ARG A 76 -19.17 19.35 -2.38
C ARG A 76 -17.93 18.66 -1.77
N PRO A 77 -17.33 17.68 -2.46
CA PRO A 77 -16.04 17.11 -2.08
C PRO A 77 -14.92 18.15 -2.22
N SER A 78 -13.99 18.11 -1.29
CA SER A 78 -12.74 18.88 -1.35
C SER A 78 -11.84 18.43 -2.49
N ASP A 79 -10.94 19.31 -2.95
CA ASP A 79 -9.95 18.99 -3.98
C ASP A 79 -9.12 17.75 -3.61
N THR A 80 -8.74 17.60 -2.34
CA THR A 80 -8.00 16.44 -1.86
C THR A 80 -8.80 15.14 -2.00
N GLU A 81 -10.09 15.14 -1.65
CA GLU A 81 -10.96 13.97 -1.81
C GLU A 81 -11.18 13.60 -3.28
N VAL A 82 -11.26 14.61 -4.16
CA VAL A 82 -11.37 14.38 -5.62
C VAL A 82 -10.10 13.77 -6.20
N VAL A 83 -8.93 14.25 -5.77
CA VAL A 83 -7.63 13.70 -6.22
C VAL A 83 -7.46 12.26 -5.77
N GLU A 84 -7.81 11.95 -4.52
CA GLU A 84 -7.70 10.60 -3.98
C GLU A 84 -8.71 9.64 -4.63
N ALA A 85 -9.94 10.10 -4.91
CA ALA A 85 -10.93 9.31 -5.64
C ALA A 85 -10.54 9.07 -7.12
N ALA A 86 -9.96 10.07 -7.79
CA ALA A 86 -9.48 9.94 -9.16
C ALA A 86 -8.35 8.89 -9.27
N ARG A 87 -7.42 8.89 -8.32
CA ARG A 87 -6.37 7.87 -8.20
C ARG A 87 -6.96 6.47 -7.96
N ALA A 88 -7.99 6.38 -7.13
CA ALA A 88 -8.62 5.11 -6.78
C ALA A 88 -9.42 4.48 -7.93
N SER A 89 -10.06 5.29 -8.76
CA SER A 89 -10.95 4.81 -9.84
C SER A 89 -10.28 4.75 -11.21
N ASP A 90 -8.98 5.01 -11.30
CA ASP A 90 -8.22 5.15 -12.56
C ASP A 90 -8.91 6.13 -13.55
N VAL A 91 -9.50 7.20 -13.00
CA VAL A 91 -10.17 8.25 -13.78
C VAL A 91 -9.29 9.49 -13.83
N GLN A 92 -9.30 10.19 -14.97
CA GLN A 92 -8.55 11.44 -15.07
C GLN A 92 -9.05 12.47 -14.07
N MET A 93 -8.15 12.98 -13.23
CA MET A 93 -8.43 14.01 -12.22
C MET A 93 -9.19 15.22 -12.80
N LYS A 94 -8.87 15.63 -14.03
CA LYS A 94 -9.52 16.74 -14.74
C LYS A 94 -11.01 16.48 -14.96
N GLU A 95 -11.40 15.27 -15.32
CA GLU A 95 -12.79 14.88 -15.56
C GLU A 95 -13.59 14.86 -14.26
N LEU A 96 -12.99 14.36 -13.18
CA LEU A 96 -13.63 14.29 -11.87
C LEU A 96 -13.83 15.68 -11.23
N LEU A 97 -12.89 16.61 -11.46
CA LEU A 97 -13.05 18.01 -11.09
C LEU A 97 -14.14 18.72 -11.91
N MET A 98 -14.20 18.48 -13.22
CA MET A 98 -15.28 19.01 -14.06
C MET A 98 -16.66 18.48 -13.64
N LEU A 99 -16.74 17.20 -13.30
CA LEU A 99 -17.96 16.57 -12.80
C LEU A 99 -18.39 17.21 -11.48
N ARG A 100 -17.44 17.41 -10.55
CA ARG A 100 -17.70 18.10 -9.28
C ARG A 100 -18.26 19.49 -9.52
N ASP A 101 -17.60 20.30 -10.33
CA ASP A 101 -18.01 21.70 -10.53
C ASP A 101 -19.34 21.83 -11.27
N ARG A 102 -19.71 20.83 -12.07
CA ARG A 102 -21.03 20.73 -12.70
C ARG A 102 -22.14 20.31 -11.73
N LEU A 103 -21.85 19.39 -10.81
CA LEU A 103 -22.82 18.88 -9.84
C LEU A 103 -22.96 19.78 -8.60
N PHE A 104 -21.89 20.52 -8.26
CA PHE A 104 -21.83 21.45 -7.13
C PHE A 104 -21.43 22.84 -7.62
N PRO A 105 -22.30 23.53 -8.38
CA PRO A 105 -22.04 24.90 -8.74
C PRO A 105 -21.88 25.73 -7.46
N ASN A 106 -20.85 26.57 -7.41
CA ASN A 106 -20.68 27.52 -6.31
C ASN A 106 -21.93 28.40 -6.26
N SER A 107 -22.71 28.30 -5.18
CA SER A 107 -23.74 29.27 -4.85
C SER A 107 -23.07 30.59 -4.48
N ARG A 108 -22.59 31.31 -5.50
CA ARG A 108 -22.31 32.74 -5.49
C ARG A 108 -23.16 33.40 -6.57
N GLU A 109 -24.47 33.17 -6.48
CA GLU A 109 -25.49 34.01 -7.09
C GLU A 109 -26.60 34.17 -6.05
N GLU A 110 -26.33 35.04 -5.08
CA GLU A 110 -27.28 36.00 -4.48
C GLU A 110 -26.47 37.14 -3.86
#